data_AF-A0A920S825-F1
#
_entry.id   AF-A0A920S825-F1
#
_cell.length_a   1.000
_cell.length_b   1.000
_cell.length_c   1.000
_cell.angle_alpha   90.00
_cell.angle_beta   90.00
_cell.angle_gamma   90.00
#
_symmetry.space_group_name_H-M   'P 1'
#
loop_
_entity.id
_entity.type
_entity.pdbx_description
1 polymer ?
#
loop_
_entity_poly.entity_id
_entity_poly.type
_entity_poly.pdbx_seq_one_letter_code
_entity_poly.pdbx_strand_id
1 'polypeptide(L)'
;MEDFYIGSASVKFFLPIFRMTFPEIVDIALRPRGCFTICFVSIKKTYPMQAFKIMNGLGGMGQMMFTKYIIVVDDGVDVHNTSEVLFHLCANTDPERDSLFSRGPATSSTSYPE
;
A
#
# COMPACT_ATOMS: atom_id res chain seq x y z
N MET A 1 17.69 3.46 11.26
CA MET A 1 16.93 4.71 11.51
C MET A 1 16.96 5.61 10.28
N GLU A 2 18.10 5.70 9.59
CA GLU A 2 18.28 6.45 8.34
C GLU A 2 17.43 5.95 7.16
N ASP A 3 17.38 4.63 6.92
CA ASP A 3 16.61 4.02 5.81
C ASP A 3 15.10 4.32 5.87
N PHE A 4 14.56 4.60 7.07
CA PHE A 4 13.17 5.00 7.24
C PHE A 4 12.89 6.37 6.65
N TYR A 5 13.78 7.33 6.95
CA TYR A 5 13.65 8.70 6.46
C TYR A 5 13.89 8.75 4.96
N ILE A 6 14.89 8.00 4.47
CA ILE A 6 15.16 7.87 3.02
C ILE A 6 13.97 7.23 2.32
N GLY A 7 13.47 6.09 2.80
CA GLY A 7 12.33 5.40 2.19
C GLY A 7 11.04 6.25 2.19
N SER A 8 10.75 6.94 3.30
CA SER A 8 9.59 7.84 3.37
C SER A 8 9.74 9.05 2.46
N ALA A 9 10.95 9.60 2.32
CA ALA A 9 11.22 10.71 1.41
C ALA A 9 11.15 10.27 -0.06
N SER A 10 11.65 9.09 -0.39
CA SER A 10 11.55 8.52 -1.73
C SER A 10 10.10 8.36 -2.17
N VAL A 11 9.21 7.87 -1.31
CA VAL A 11 7.78 7.72 -1.63
C VAL A 11 7.13 9.06 -1.94
N LYS A 12 7.43 10.10 -1.15
CA LYS A 12 6.93 11.45 -1.41
C LYS A 12 7.43 12.00 -2.74
N PHE A 13 8.65 11.66 -3.14
CA PHE A 13 9.21 12.02 -4.44
C PHE A 13 8.50 11.29 -5.61
N PHE A 14 8.14 10.01 -5.42
CA PHE A 14 7.44 9.21 -6.43
C PHE A 14 5.91 9.38 -6.45
N LEU A 15 5.31 9.96 -5.41
CA LEU A 15 3.87 10.25 -5.33
C LEU A 15 3.30 10.97 -6.56
N PRO A 16 3.91 12.05 -7.11
CA PRO A 16 3.42 12.67 -8.34
C PRO A 16 3.39 11.72 -9.53
N ILE A 17 4.36 10.79 -9.64
CA ILE A 17 4.40 9.79 -10.70
C ILE A 17 3.26 8.78 -10.53
N PHE A 18 3.01 8.32 -9.30
CA PHE A 18 1.86 7.46 -9.03
C PHE A 18 0.53 8.15 -9.33
N ARG A 19 0.40 9.44 -9.01
CA ARG A 19 -0.81 10.22 -9.34
C ARG A 19 -1.00 10.44 -10.83
N MET A 20 0.06 10.44 -11.65
CA MET A 20 -0.08 10.49 -13.10
C MET A 20 -0.73 9.22 -13.66
N THR A 21 -0.46 8.06 -13.06
CA THR A 21 -1.06 6.78 -13.46
C THR A 21 -2.41 6.54 -12.78
N PHE A 22 -2.53 6.92 -11.51
CA PHE A 22 -3.70 6.72 -10.66
C PHE A 22 -4.08 8.04 -9.98
N PRO A 23 -4.82 8.93 -10.65
CA PRO A 23 -5.19 10.24 -10.11
C PRO A 23 -6.07 10.14 -8.86
N GLU A 24 -6.66 8.98 -8.59
CA GLU A 24 -7.43 8.71 -7.37
C GLU A 24 -6.58 8.59 -6.10
N ILE A 25 -5.25 8.44 -6.21
CA ILE A 25 -4.38 8.32 -5.04
C ILE A 25 -4.19 9.68 -4.38
N VAL A 26 -4.64 9.77 -3.13
CA VAL A 26 -4.47 10.96 -2.29
C VAL A 26 -3.12 10.91 -1.60
N ASP A 27 -2.74 9.82 -0.96
CA ASP A 27 -1.45 9.74 -0.29
C ASP A 27 -0.92 8.30 -0.20
N ILE A 28 0.39 8.16 -0.02
CA ILE A 28 1.07 6.87 0.13
C ILE A 28 2.10 6.98 1.25
N ALA A 29 2.06 6.01 2.18
CA ALA A 29 3.06 5.87 3.22
C ALA A 29 3.64 4.45 3.23
N LEU A 30 4.97 4.35 3.15
CA LEU A 30 5.68 3.10 3.42
C LEU A 30 6.08 3.05 4.89
N ARG A 31 5.81 1.92 5.55
CA ARG A 31 6.20 1.71 6.94
C ARG A 31 7.40 0.75 7.02
N PRO A 32 8.49 1.13 7.68
CA PRO A 32 9.67 0.28 7.80
C PRO A 32 9.41 -0.79 8.87
N ARG A 33 9.23 -2.02 8.43
CA ARG A 33 9.45 -3.21 9.25
C ARG A 33 10.32 -4.17 8.45
N GLY A 34 11.51 -3.71 8.07
CA GLY A 34 12.40 -4.36 7.09
C GLY A 34 12.27 -3.78 5.67
N CYS A 35 12.80 -4.51 4.67
CA CYS A 35 12.71 -4.13 3.26
C CYS A 35 11.22 -4.06 2.84
N PHE A 36 10.72 -2.82 2.65
CA PHE A 36 9.43 -2.44 2.08
C PHE A 36 8.27 -3.44 2.23
N THR A 37 7.93 -3.83 3.46
CA THR A 37 6.96 -4.93 3.65
C THR A 37 5.49 -4.48 3.62
N ILE A 38 5.18 -3.27 4.06
CA ILE A 38 3.79 -2.77 4.17
C ILE A 38 3.67 -1.35 3.58
N CYS A 39 2.68 -1.16 2.71
CA CYS A 39 2.32 0.12 2.09
C CYS A 39 0.88 0.49 2.46
N PHE A 40 0.69 1.71 2.96
CA PHE A 40 -0.62 2.31 3.18
C PHE A 40 -0.91 3.29 2.06
N VAL A 41 -2.10 3.19 1.48
CA VAL A 41 -2.53 3.99 0.33
C VAL A 41 -3.88 4.60 0.66
N SER A 42 -3.98 5.92 0.59
CA SER A 42 -5.24 6.63 0.69
C SER A 42 -5.76 6.96 -0.69
N ILE A 43 -7.03 6.64 -0.96
CA ILE A 43 -7.67 6.86 -2.25
C ILE A 43 -8.96 7.65 -2.11
N LYS A 44 -9.24 8.48 -3.12
CA LYS A 44 -10.56 9.08 -3.30
C LYS A 44 -11.43 8.13 -4.10
N LYS A 45 -12.20 7.31 -3.39
CA LYS A 45 -13.07 6.30 -3.99
C LYS A 45 -14.27 6.95 -4.69
N THR A 46 -14.48 6.63 -5.96
CA THR A 46 -15.62 7.10 -6.78
C THR A 46 -16.52 5.97 -7.26
N TYR A 47 -16.05 4.71 -7.24
CA TYR A 47 -16.83 3.53 -7.63
C TYR A 47 -16.44 2.28 -6.82
N PRO A 48 -17.31 1.27 -6.70
CA PRO A 48 -17.01 0.04 -5.97
C PRO A 48 -15.84 -0.73 -6.59
N MET A 49 -15.09 -1.48 -5.78
CA MET A 49 -13.91 -2.27 -6.19
C MET A 49 -12.71 -1.46 -6.69
N GLN A 50 -12.74 -0.13 -6.64
CA GLN A 50 -11.62 0.72 -7.04
C GLN A 50 -10.34 0.42 -6.24
N ALA A 51 -10.46 0.03 -4.96
CA ALA A 51 -9.33 -0.41 -4.15
C ALA A 51 -8.57 -1.58 -4.80
N PHE A 52 -9.26 -2.58 -5.38
CA PHE A 52 -8.61 -3.70 -6.06
C PHE A 52 -7.86 -3.29 -7.33
N LYS A 53 -8.37 -2.31 -8.08
CA LYS A 53 -7.63 -1.73 -9.22
C LYS A 53 -6.31 -1.15 -8.76
N ILE A 54 -6.32 -0.38 -7.67
CA ILE A 54 -5.12 0.26 -7.13
C ILE A 54 -4.14 -0.78 -6.55
N MET A 55 -4.64 -1.78 -5.81
CA MET A 55 -3.79 -2.85 -5.28
C MET A 55 -3.06 -3.60 -6.39
N ASN A 56 -3.76 -4.00 -7.46
CA ASN A 56 -3.14 -4.69 -8.58
C ASN A 56 -2.19 -3.78 -9.38
N GLY A 57 -2.57 -2.52 -9.58
CA GLY A 57 -1.76 -1.54 -10.29
C GLY A 57 -0.43 -1.25 -9.58
N LEU A 58 -0.49 -0.96 -8.28
CA LEU A 58 0.70 -0.69 -7.47
C LEU A 58 1.56 -1.94 -7.29
N GLY A 59 0.96 -3.12 -7.07
CA GLY A 59 1.70 -4.38 -6.92
C GLY A 59 2.54 -4.78 -8.14
N GLY A 60 2.24 -4.23 -9.32
CA GLY A 60 3.02 -4.42 -10.55
C GLY A 60 3.98 -3.29 -10.91
N MET A 61 4.02 -2.19 -10.15
CA MET A 61 4.64 -0.94 -10.61
C MET A 61 5.89 -0.54 -9.81
N GLY A 62 7.03 -0.48 -10.49
CA GLY A 62 8.27 0.10 -9.97
C GLY A 62 8.72 -0.49 -8.64
N GLN A 63 9.05 0.36 -7.67
CA GLN A 63 9.51 -0.07 -6.34
C GLN A 63 8.40 -0.69 -5.48
N MET A 64 7.13 -0.52 -5.85
CA MET A 64 6.01 -1.11 -5.09
C MET A 64 5.89 -2.61 -5.31
N MET A 65 6.55 -3.17 -6.32
CA MET A 65 6.58 -4.61 -6.59
C MET A 65 7.17 -5.44 -5.45
N PHE A 66 7.96 -4.83 -4.56
CA PHE A 66 8.55 -5.50 -3.40
C PHE A 66 7.65 -5.44 -2.16
N THR A 67 6.51 -4.74 -2.25
CA THR A 67 5.55 -4.61 -1.17
C THR A 67 4.79 -5.91 -0.97
N LYS A 68 4.84 -6.48 0.24
CA LYS A 68 4.09 -7.70 0.58
C LYS A 68 2.63 -7.43 0.92
N TYR A 69 2.37 -6.30 1.57
CA TYR A 69 1.02 -5.92 2.00
C TYR A 69 0.70 -4.50 1.54
N ILE A 70 -0.39 -4.37 0.78
CA ILE A 70 -0.94 -3.08 0.38
C ILE A 70 -2.27 -2.93 1.12
N ILE A 71 -2.40 -1.89 1.93
CA ILE A 71 -3.63 -1.55 2.64
C ILE A 71 -4.17 -0.26 2.04
N VAL A 72 -5.40 -0.33 1.56
CA VAL A 72 -6.08 0.81 0.93
C VAL A 72 -7.13 1.35 1.89
N VAL A 73 -7.10 2.66 2.12
CA VAL A 73 -8.06 3.40 2.96
C VAL A 73 -8.67 4.55 2.15
N ASP A 74 -9.79 5.09 2.63
CA ASP A 74 -10.43 6.26 2.01
C ASP A 74 -9.63 7.56 2.26
N ASP A 75 -9.97 8.63 1.56
CA ASP A 75 -9.26 9.92 1.53
C ASP A 75 -9.26 10.69 2.86
N GLY A 76 -10.20 10.39 3.74
CA GLY A 76 -10.31 10.99 5.07
C GLY A 76 -9.38 10.40 6.13
N VAL A 77 -8.59 9.36 5.82
CA VAL A 77 -7.74 8.64 6.78
C VAL A 77 -6.27 9.04 6.61
N ASP A 78 -5.61 9.43 7.70
CA ASP A 78 -4.18 9.74 7.68
C ASP A 78 -3.32 8.46 7.59
N VAL A 79 -2.72 8.22 6.43
CA VAL A 79 -1.83 7.08 6.18
C VAL A 79 -0.51 7.15 6.94
N HIS A 80 -0.13 8.31 7.49
CA HIS A 80 1.04 8.42 8.36
C HIS A 80 0.73 7.96 9.80
N ASN A 81 -0.55 7.88 10.18
CA ASN A 81 -1.01 7.40 11.47
C ASN A 81 -1.43 5.91 11.40
N THR A 82 -0.55 5.02 11.84
CA THR A 82 -0.83 3.57 11.79
C THR A 82 -2.02 3.15 12.64
N SER A 83 -2.24 3.78 13.79
CA SER A 83 -3.36 3.41 14.66
C SER A 83 -4.70 3.72 13.98
N GLU A 84 -4.76 4.83 13.25
CA GLU A 84 -5.94 5.25 12.49
C GLU A 84 -6.20 4.31 11.31
N VAL A 85 -5.17 4.02 10.51
CA VAL A 85 -5.28 3.05 9.40
C VAL A 85 -5.76 1.68 9.89
N LEU A 86 -5.17 1.17 10.98
CA LEU A 86 -5.56 -0.14 11.54
C LEU A 86 -6.98 -0.11 12.11
N PHE A 87 -7.39 0.99 12.74
CA PHE A 87 -8.77 1.15 13.19
C PHE A 87 -9.76 1.09 12.03
N HIS A 88 -9.50 1.85 10.96
CA HIS A 88 -10.37 1.85 9.77
C HIS A 88 -10.36 0.53 9.03
N LEU A 89 -9.22 -0.17 8.98
CA LEU A 89 -9.12 -1.53 8.46
C LEU A 89 -10.02 -2.48 9.26
N CYS A 90 -9.82 -2.58 10.57
CA CYS A 90 -10.59 -3.52 11.39
C CYS A 90 -12.09 -3.18 11.49
N ALA A 91 -12.46 -1.89 11.36
CA ALA A 91 -13.85 -1.47 11.45
C ALA A 91 -14.64 -1.66 10.15
N ASN A 92 -13.99 -1.58 8.98
CA ASN A 92 -14.68 -1.50 7.69
C ASN A 92 -14.38 -2.66 6.74
N THR A 93 -13.43 -3.52 7.06
CA THR A 93 -12.99 -4.63 6.20
C THR A 93 -13.55 -5.97 6.65
N ASP A 94 -14.20 -6.66 5.72
CA ASP A 94 -14.47 -8.09 5.84
C ASP A 94 -13.31 -8.87 5.18
N PRO A 95 -12.57 -9.72 5.92
CA PRO A 95 -11.43 -10.45 5.37
C PRO A 95 -11.76 -11.38 4.21
N GLU A 96 -12.98 -11.93 4.14
CA GLU A 96 -13.37 -12.85 3.07
C GLU A 96 -13.65 -12.10 1.75
N ARG A 97 -14.31 -10.94 1.85
CA ARG A 97 -14.71 -10.14 0.68
C ARG A 97 -13.63 -9.18 0.21
N ASP A 98 -12.92 -8.55 1.14
CA ASP A 98 -12.10 -7.36 0.87
C ASP A 98 -10.59 -7.68 0.81
N SER A 99 -10.20 -8.96 0.90
CA SER A 99 -8.80 -9.39 0.74
C SER A 99 -8.51 -9.92 -0.66
N LEU A 100 -7.30 -9.66 -1.15
CA LEU A 100 -6.79 -10.21 -2.40
C LEU A 100 -5.41 -10.83 -2.17
N PHE A 101 -5.33 -12.14 -2.35
CA PHE A 101 -4.07 -12.87 -2.35
C PHE A 101 -3.58 -13.07 -3.77
N SER A 102 -2.52 -12.35 -4.14
CA SER A 102 -1.92 -12.46 -5.46
C SER A 102 -0.51 -13.06 -5.36
N ARG A 103 -0.19 -13.95 -6.31
CA ARG A 103 1.16 -14.49 -6.47
C ARG A 103 1.92 -13.57 -7.44
N GLY A 104 2.65 -12.62 -6.87
CA GLY A 104 3.48 -11.67 -7.62
C GLY A 104 4.98 -12.02 -7.63
N PRO A 105 5.82 -11.28 -8.37
CA PRO A 105 7.26 -11.52 -8.51
C PRO A 105 8.10 -11.25 -7.25
N ALA A 106 7.46 -10.88 -6.13
CA ALA A 106 8.11 -10.51 -4.87
C ALA A 106 8.67 -11.75 -4.12
N THR A 107 9.60 -12.45 -4.76
CA THR A 107 10.51 -13.38 -4.08
C THR A 107 11.52 -12.55 -3.29
N SER A 108 11.17 -12.16 -2.06
CA SER A 108 12.17 -12.19 -1.00
C SER A 108 12.32 -13.66 -0.64
N SER A 109 13.49 -14.23 -0.82
CA SER A 109 13.87 -15.65 -0.66
C SER A 109 13.70 -16.24 0.76
N THR A 110 12.65 -15.88 1.50
CA THR A 110 12.43 -16.32 2.89
C THR A 110 10.94 -16.55 3.14
N SER A 111 10.39 -17.58 2.53
CA SER A 111 9.24 -18.34 3.03
C SER A 111 8.89 -19.49 2.08
N TYR A 112 9.81 -20.44 1.95
CA TYR A 112 9.43 -21.84 1.77
C TYR A 112 9.93 -22.56 3.03
N PRO A 113 9.05 -23.16 3.86
CA PRO A 113 9.48 -24.24 4.72
C PRO A 113 9.58 -25.50 3.86
N GLU A 114 10.81 -25.94 3.62
CA GLU A 114 11.11 -27.37 3.85
C GLU A 114 11.46 -27.53 5.34
#